data_AF-A0AA39XCS6-F1
#
_entry.id   AF-A0AA39XCS6-F1
#
_cell.length_a   1.000
_cell.length_b   1.000
_cell.length_c   1.000
_cell.angle_alpha   90.00
_cell.angle_beta   90.00
_cell.angle_gamma   90.00
#
_symmetry.space_group_name_H-M   'P 1'
#
loop_
_entity.id
_entity.type
_entity.pdbx_description
1 polymer ?
#
loop_
_entity_poly.entity_id
_entity_poly.type
_entity_poly.pdbx_seq_one_letter_code
_entity_poly.pdbx_strand_id
1 'polypeptide(L)'
;MFDLSVTHIIKGAKINRSYNALAMILGMDESFGQHEIFFGRLPPEDHTYRIEIFLPPALARPLPIERTLFKHPAIDPPSERLLALRRANAYILHLSWADDYIDTILSDMEDGIIREDGST
;
A
#
# COMPACT_ATOMS: atom_id res chain seq x y z
N MET A 1 -13.48 8.31 -9.84
CA MET A 1 -14.69 7.49 -10.07
C MET A 1 -14.76 6.46 -8.94
N PHE A 2 -15.42 6.81 -7.82
CA PHE A 2 -15.39 6.01 -6.60
C PHE A 2 -16.19 4.71 -6.74
N ASP A 3 -15.64 3.58 -6.30
CA ASP A 3 -16.39 2.31 -6.19
C ASP A 3 -17.38 2.39 -5.02
N LEU A 4 -18.60 2.83 -5.30
CA LEU A 4 -19.70 2.96 -4.33
C LEU A 4 -20.21 1.60 -3.83
N SER A 5 -19.81 0.48 -4.43
CA SER A 5 -20.18 -0.85 -3.92
C SER A 5 -19.37 -1.21 -2.66
N VAL A 6 -18.15 -0.68 -2.56
CA VAL A 6 -17.25 -0.93 -1.42
C VAL A 6 -17.66 -0.14 -0.18
N THR A 7 -18.31 1.03 -0.32
CA THR A 7 -18.75 1.83 0.83
C THR A 7 -19.77 1.09 1.71
N HIS A 8 -20.64 0.27 1.11
CA HIS A 8 -21.59 -0.58 1.83
C HIS A 8 -20.90 -1.71 2.61
N ILE A 9 -19.77 -2.20 2.11
CA ILE A 9 -18.94 -3.22 2.77
C ILE A 9 -18.22 -2.60 3.97
N ILE A 10 -17.63 -1.40 3.79
CA ILE A 10 -16.90 -0.68 4.85
C ILE A 10 -17.84 -0.24 5.97
N LYS A 11 -19.00 0.32 5.64
CA LYS A 11 -19.96 0.85 6.62
C LYS A 11 -20.85 -0.23 7.26
N GLY A 12 -20.85 -1.44 6.69
CA GLY A 12 -21.71 -2.53 7.15
C GLY A 12 -21.05 -3.40 8.21
N ALA A 13 -21.87 -4.16 8.95
CA ALA A 13 -21.41 -5.16 9.92
C ALA A 13 -20.52 -6.26 9.32
N LYS A 14 -20.41 -6.33 7.98
CA LYS A 14 -19.60 -7.32 7.29
C LYS A 14 -18.11 -6.97 7.23
N ILE A 15 -17.69 -5.75 7.60
CA ILE A 15 -16.28 -5.34 7.58
C ILE A 15 -15.37 -6.20 8.47
N ASN A 16 -15.93 -6.82 9.51
CA ASN A 16 -15.22 -7.71 10.43
C ASN A 16 -15.26 -9.19 10.01
N ARG A 17 -15.59 -9.50 8.76
CA ARG A 17 -15.59 -10.86 8.21
C ARG A 17 -14.21 -11.28 7.73
N SER A 18 -13.99 -12.58 7.57
CA SER A 18 -12.68 -13.15 7.19
C SER A 18 -12.16 -12.67 5.84
N TYR A 19 -13.02 -12.28 4.91
CA TYR A 19 -12.59 -11.72 3.64
C TYR A 19 -11.87 -10.35 3.77
N ASN A 20 -11.92 -9.70 4.94
CA ASN A 20 -11.17 -8.49 5.27
C ASN A 20 -10.01 -8.78 6.26
N ALA A 21 -9.66 -10.05 6.44
CA ALA A 21 -8.57 -10.46 7.33
C ALA A 21 -7.51 -11.23 6.54
N LEU A 22 -6.26 -11.11 7.00
CA LEU A 22 -5.13 -11.89 6.51
C LEU A 22 -4.43 -12.53 7.69
N ALA A 23 -4.07 -13.80 7.55
CA ALA A 23 -3.10 -14.42 8.43
C ALA A 23 -1.69 -14.04 7.93
N MET A 24 -0.86 -13.52 8.83
CA MET A 24 0.50 -13.07 8.49
C MET A 24 1.53 -13.76 9.37
N ILE A 25 2.75 -13.89 8.85
CA ILE A 25 3.90 -14.33 9.64
C ILE A 25 4.21 -13.25 10.68
N LEU A 26 4.69 -13.67 11.85
CA LEU A 26 5.03 -12.80 12.97
C LEU A 26 5.91 -11.61 12.54
N GLY A 27 5.51 -10.40 12.93
CA GLY A 27 6.22 -9.16 12.66
C GLY A 27 5.95 -8.53 11.30
N MET A 28 5.08 -9.12 10.48
CA MET A 28 4.62 -8.52 9.22
C MET A 28 3.31 -7.74 9.37
N ASP A 29 2.59 -7.99 10.46
CA ASP A 29 1.34 -7.34 10.83
C ASP A 29 1.51 -5.84 11.05
N GLU A 30 2.62 -5.42 11.66
CA GLU A 30 2.96 -4.01 11.85
C GLU A 30 3.17 -3.30 10.51
N SER A 31 4.10 -3.78 9.67
CA SER A 31 4.38 -3.17 8.37
C SER A 31 3.17 -3.18 7.41
N PHE A 32 2.32 -4.21 7.49
CA PHE A 32 1.06 -4.21 6.76
C PHE A 32 0.07 -3.18 7.30
N GLY A 33 0.00 -3.02 8.63
CA GLY A 33 -0.80 -2.00 9.30
C GLY A 33 -0.37 -0.56 8.96
N GLN A 34 0.94 -0.35 8.82
CA GLN A 34 1.55 0.92 8.42
C GLN A 34 1.51 1.18 6.90
N HIS A 35 0.90 0.30 6.12
CA HIS A 35 0.79 0.41 4.66
C HIS A 35 2.15 0.37 3.93
N GLU A 36 3.19 -0.16 4.56
CA GLU A 36 4.51 -0.30 3.98
C GLU A 36 4.62 -1.55 3.09
N ILE A 37 3.76 -2.55 3.34
CA ILE A 37 3.63 -3.78 2.57
C ILE A 37 2.19 -3.88 2.07
N PHE A 38 2.00 -4.16 0.79
CA PHE A 38 0.67 -4.28 0.18
C PHE A 38 0.68 -5.27 -0.99
N PHE A 39 -0.52 -5.63 -1.44
CA PHE A 39 -0.73 -6.68 -2.44
C PHE A 39 -1.19 -6.06 -3.76
N GLY A 40 -0.32 -6.10 -4.77
CA GLY A 40 -0.63 -5.78 -6.16
C GLY A 40 -1.28 -6.97 -6.85
N ARG A 41 -2.40 -6.76 -7.54
CA ARG A 41 -3.04 -7.84 -8.32
C ARG A 41 -2.12 -8.28 -9.46
N LEU A 42 -2.02 -9.58 -9.70
CA LEU A 42 -1.29 -10.17 -10.82
C LEU A 42 -2.27 -10.88 -11.78
N PRO A 43 -2.90 -10.17 -12.74
CA PRO A 43 -3.72 -10.81 -13.75
C PRO A 43 -2.88 -11.76 -14.63
N PRO A 44 -3.42 -12.92 -15.06
CA PRO A 44 -4.79 -13.40 -14.92
C PRO A 44 -5.04 -14.31 -13.71
N GLU A 45 -4.11 -14.40 -12.76
CA GLU A 45 -4.16 -15.40 -11.70
C GLU A 45 -5.11 -15.00 -10.57
N ASP A 46 -6.10 -15.85 -10.30
CA ASP A 46 -7.05 -15.65 -9.20
C ASP A 46 -6.35 -15.79 -7.84
N HIS A 47 -6.53 -14.79 -6.97
CA HIS A 47 -5.95 -14.74 -5.63
C HIS A 47 -4.41 -14.87 -5.56
N THR A 48 -3.70 -14.69 -6.68
CA THR A 48 -2.26 -14.47 -6.68
C THR A 48 -1.95 -12.98 -6.75
N TYR A 49 -1.03 -12.56 -5.89
CA TYR A 49 -0.66 -11.18 -5.73
C TYR A 49 0.85 -11.03 -5.72
N ARG A 50 1.31 -9.93 -6.31
CA ARG A 50 2.66 -9.45 -6.11
C ARG A 50 2.72 -8.68 -4.79
N ILE A 51 3.69 -9.02 -3.95
CA ILE A 51 3.96 -8.23 -2.74
C ILE A 51 4.77 -7.01 -3.15
N GLU A 52 4.24 -5.84 -2.83
CA GLU A 52 4.86 -4.54 -3.08
C GLU A 52 5.20 -3.88 -1.75
N ILE A 53 6.29 -3.12 -1.73
CA ILE A 53 6.92 -2.63 -0.50
C ILE A 53 7.37 -1.18 -0.71
N PHE A 54 7.09 -0.31 0.26
CA PHE A 54 7.65 1.06 0.35
C PHE A 54 8.78 1.19 1.38
N LEU A 55 9.15 0.11 2.07
CA LEU A 55 10.31 0.08 2.96
C LEU A 55 11.63 0.29 2.19
N PRO A 56 12.58 1.05 2.76
CA PRO A 56 13.96 1.05 2.28
C PRO A 56 14.55 -0.36 2.23
N PRO A 57 15.45 -0.67 1.28
CA PRO A 57 16.06 -2.01 1.16
C PRO A 57 16.72 -2.52 2.45
N ALA A 58 17.22 -1.62 3.30
CA ALA A 58 17.83 -1.97 4.59
C ALA A 58 16.82 -2.49 5.63
N LEU A 59 15.55 -2.13 5.51
CA LEU A 59 14.46 -2.54 6.40
C LEU A 59 13.58 -3.63 5.78
N ALA A 60 13.61 -3.76 4.45
CA ALA A 60 12.87 -4.78 3.73
C ALA A 60 13.41 -6.18 4.05
N ARG A 61 12.58 -7.01 4.69
CA ARG A 61 12.84 -8.45 4.76
C ARG A 61 12.80 -9.05 3.36
N PRO A 62 13.54 -10.14 3.08
CA PRO A 62 13.42 -10.86 1.83
C PRO A 62 12.02 -11.48 1.75
N LEU A 63 11.10 -10.75 1.15
CA LEU A 63 9.75 -11.20 0.91
C LEU A 63 9.67 -11.89 -0.45
N PRO A 64 8.86 -12.95 -0.55
CA PRO A 64 8.53 -13.55 -1.83
C PRO A 64 7.86 -12.52 -2.71
N ILE A 65 8.30 -12.42 -3.96
CA ILE A 65 7.78 -11.42 -4.90
C ILE A 65 6.30 -11.69 -5.20
N GLU A 66 5.89 -12.96 -5.25
CA GLU A 66 4.53 -13.39 -5.55
C GLU A 66 4.00 -14.37 -4.51
N ARG A 67 2.72 -14.20 -4.16
CA ARG A 67 2.01 -15.04 -3.20
C ARG A 67 0.56 -15.26 -3.60
N THR A 68 0.18 -16.53 -3.64
CA THR A 68 -1.21 -16.96 -3.69
C THR A 68 -1.76 -16.99 -2.27
N LEU A 69 -2.82 -16.22 -2.03
CA LEU A 69 -3.51 -16.21 -0.74
C LEU A 69 -4.46 -17.40 -0.69
N PHE A 70 -4.19 -18.32 0.24
CA PHE A 70 -4.88 -19.61 0.31
C PHE A 70 -6.39 -19.46 0.53
N LYS A 71 -7.17 -20.22 -0.25
CA LYS A 71 -8.62 -20.31 -0.11
C LYS A 71 -8.97 -21.58 0.66
N HIS A 72 -9.38 -21.43 1.92
CA HIS A 72 -9.85 -22.55 2.73
C HIS A 72 -11.37 -22.74 2.53
N PRO A 73 -11.91 -23.96 2.43
CA PRO A 73 -13.35 -24.19 2.17
C PRO A 73 -14.29 -23.57 3.21
N ALA A 74 -13.83 -23.42 4.45
CA ALA A 74 -14.61 -22.88 5.57
C ALA A 74 -14.38 -21.38 5.85
N ILE A 75 -13.47 -20.72 5.14
CA ILE A 75 -13.08 -19.33 5.40
C ILE A 75 -13.14 -18.57 4.09
N ASP A 76 -13.93 -17.50 4.03
CA ASP A 76 -13.99 -16.65 2.85
C ASP A 76 -12.59 -16.10 2.55
N PRO A 77 -12.10 -16.22 1.30
CA PRO A 77 -10.79 -15.71 0.94
C PRO A 77 -10.76 -14.18 1.05
N PRO A 78 -9.55 -13.60 1.18
CA PRO A 78 -9.37 -12.15 1.16
C PRO A 78 -9.99 -11.54 -0.09
N SER A 79 -10.77 -10.47 0.09
CA SER A 79 -11.45 -9.79 -1.00
C SER A 79 -10.46 -8.99 -1.83
N GLU A 80 -10.38 -9.30 -3.13
CA GLU A 80 -9.50 -8.57 -4.07
C GLU A 80 -9.77 -7.06 -4.04
N ARG A 81 -11.03 -6.67 -3.88
CA ARG A 81 -11.43 -5.25 -3.81
C ARG A 81 -10.93 -4.55 -2.57
N LEU A 82 -10.96 -5.22 -1.42
CA LEU A 82 -10.45 -4.65 -0.17
C LEU A 82 -8.93 -4.58 -0.16
N LEU A 83 -8.25 -5.56 -0.77
CA LEU A 83 -6.81 -5.50 -1.00
C LEU A 83 -6.44 -4.36 -1.94
N ALA A 84 -7.18 -4.17 -3.04
CA ALA A 84 -6.98 -3.04 -3.95
C ALA A 84 -7.19 -1.68 -3.26
N LEU A 85 -8.21 -1.59 -2.38
CA LEU A 85 -8.45 -0.39 -1.57
C LEU A 85 -7.29 -0.13 -0.59
N ARG A 86 -6.80 -1.16 0.11
CA ARG A 86 -5.63 -1.05 1.00
C ARG A 86 -4.39 -0.59 0.24
N ARG A 87 -4.14 -1.13 -0.95
CA ARG A 87 -3.07 -0.68 -1.84
C ARG A 87 -3.24 0.78 -2.24
N ALA A 88 -4.44 1.20 -2.63
CA ALA A 88 -4.71 2.60 -2.97
C ALA A 88 -4.41 3.53 -1.78
N ASN A 89 -4.81 3.15 -0.56
CA ASN A 89 -4.47 3.91 0.65
C ASN A 89 -2.96 3.96 0.88
N ALA A 90 -2.23 2.85 0.66
CA ALA A 90 -0.77 2.83 0.77
C ALA A 90 -0.12 3.85 -0.17
N TYR A 91 -0.53 3.86 -1.44
CA TYR A 91 -0.04 4.86 -2.40
C TYR A 91 -0.39 6.28 -2.01
N ILE A 92 -1.64 6.54 -1.59
CA ILE A 92 -2.06 7.88 -1.17
C ILE A 92 -1.23 8.34 0.03
N LEU A 93 -1.11 7.52 1.07
CA LEU A 93 -0.33 7.87 2.27
C LEU A 93 1.14 8.07 1.94
N HIS A 94 1.73 7.18 1.14
CA HIS A 94 3.12 7.28 0.75
C HIS A 94 3.40 8.54 -0.08
N LEU A 95 2.53 8.86 -1.04
CA LEU A 95 2.66 10.06 -1.87
C LEU A 95 2.33 11.35 -1.10
N SER A 96 1.39 11.32 -0.16
CA SER A 96 1.04 12.47 0.69
C SER A 96 2.08 12.74 1.77
N TRP A 97 2.81 11.73 2.24
CA TRP A 97 4.00 11.95 3.08
C TRP A 97 5.26 12.25 2.27
N ALA A 98 5.25 11.96 0.97
CA ALA A 98 6.30 12.43 0.07
C ALA A 98 6.24 13.94 -0.15
N ASP A 99 5.19 14.66 0.27
CA ASP A 99 5.13 16.13 0.21
C ASP A 99 6.34 16.76 0.92
N ASP A 100 6.78 16.28 2.09
CA ASP A 100 7.97 16.85 2.75
C ASP A 100 9.25 16.70 1.91
N TYR A 101 9.39 15.59 1.17
CA TYR A 101 10.52 15.35 0.28
C TYR A 101 10.39 16.10 -1.06
N ILE A 102 9.17 16.21 -1.58
CA ILE A 102 8.86 16.98 -2.80
C ILE A 102 9.04 18.48 -2.52
N ASP A 103 8.56 18.98 -1.39
CA ASP A 103 8.75 20.36 -0.92
C ASP A 103 10.23 20.65 -0.68
N THR A 104 11.00 19.70 -0.14
CA THR A 104 12.46 19.84 -0.02
C THR A 104 13.13 19.92 -1.40
N ILE A 105 12.76 19.06 -2.35
CA ILE A 105 13.29 19.11 -3.72
C ILE A 105 12.89 20.41 -4.41
N LEU A 106 11.64 20.85 -4.27
CA LEU A 106 11.14 22.08 -4.87
C LEU A 106 11.83 23.31 -4.25
N SER A 107 12.03 23.33 -2.93
CA SER A 107 12.80 24.37 -2.23
C SER A 107 14.26 24.38 -2.67
N ASP A 108 14.91 23.22 -2.79
CA ASP A 108 16.30 23.12 -3.29
C ASP A 108 16.43 23.59 -4.75
N MET A 109 15.40 23.37 -5.57
CA MET A 109 15.33 23.87 -6.94
C MET A 109 15.09 25.38 -7.01
N GLU A 110 14.30 25.95 -6.10
CA GLU A 110 14.10 27.40 -5.97
C GLU A 110 15.36 28.11 -5.43
N ASP A 111 16.02 27.53 -4.43
CA ASP A 111 17.27 28.04 -3.86
C ASP A 111 18.47 27.91 -4.83
N GLY A 112 18.44 26.89 -5.70
CA GLY A 112 19.41 26.70 -6.79
C GLY A 112 19.31 27.75 -7.91
N ILE A 113 18.17 28.44 -8.06
CA ILE A 113 17.95 29.49 -9.08
C ILE A 113 18.47 30.87 -8.61
N ILE A 114 18.78 31.06 -7.32
CA ILE A 114 19.18 32.36 -6.75
C ILE A 114 20.71 32.63 -6.85
N ARG A 115 21.49 31.80 -7.55
CA ARG A 115 22.95 32.02 -7.67
C ARG A 115 23.45 32.00 -9.12
N GLU A 116 22.96 32.93 -9.94
CA GLU A 116 23.65 33.25 -11.20
C GLU A 116 23.80 34.74 -11.57
N ASP A 117 23.46 35.74 -10.73
CA ASP A 117 23.77 37.15 -11.10
C ASP A 117 24.26 38.14 -10.01
N GLY A 118 24.59 37.68 -8.80
CA GLY A 118 25.65 38.29 -7.98
C GLY A 118 25.52 39.76 -7.54
N SER A 119 25.14 39.99 -6.28
CA SER A 119 25.75 41.03 -5.43
C SER A 119 25.44 40.77 -3.94
N THR A 120 26.43 41.08 -3.09
CA THR A 120 26.39 41.06 -1.62
C THR A 120 25.55 42.17 -1.03
#